data_AF-X1Q0F5-F1
#
_entry.id   AF-X1Q0F5-F1
#
_cell.length_a   1.000
_cell.length_b   1.000
_cell.length_c   1.000
_cell.angle_alpha   90.00
_cell.angle_beta   90.00
_cell.angle_gamma   90.00
#
_symmetry.space_group_name_H-M   'P 1'
#
loop_
_entity.id
_entity.type
_entity.pdbx_description
1 polymer ?
#
loop_
_entity_poly.entity_id
_entity_poly.type
_entity_poly.pdbx_seq_one_letter_code
_entity_poly.pdbx_strand_id
1 'polypeptide(L)'
;MGGGEIVNAGDYEDARCLGGLIAKEGWILLNGGRASGIMEASARGAKENGGLTIGILPGTNAEWASEYIDIPVLTGAGLARNYINVLTSKVV
;
A
#
# COMPACT_ATOMS: atom_id res chain seq x y z
N MET A 1 -7.65 -4.20 5.59
CA MET A 1 -7.61 -2.76 5.22
C MET A 1 -6.85 -2.03 6.31
N GLY A 2 -5.75 -1.34 5.98
CA GLY A 2 -4.97 -0.57 6.96
C GLY A 2 -5.70 0.70 7.38
N GLY A 3 -5.77 0.95 8.69
CA GLY A 3 -6.47 2.09 9.29
C GLY A 3 -5.94 3.43 8.76
N GLY A 4 -6.85 4.31 8.35
CA GLY A 4 -6.52 5.50 7.56
C GLY A 4 -6.10 6.73 8.36
N GLU A 5 -6.25 6.75 9.70
CA GLU A 5 -6.11 8.00 10.47
C GLU A 5 -5.43 7.84 11.85
N ILE A 6 -5.47 6.68 12.49
CA ILE A 6 -4.80 6.46 13.77
C ILE A 6 -3.98 5.17 13.67
N VAL A 7 -2.67 5.34 13.63
CA VAL A 7 -1.70 4.26 13.66
C VAL A 7 -0.81 4.58 14.84
N ASN A 8 -0.71 3.67 15.82
CA ASN A 8 0.27 3.89 16.87
C ASN A 8 1.68 3.83 16.22
N ALA A 9 2.68 4.43 16.86
CA ALA A 9 4.02 4.49 16.27
C ALA A 9 4.63 3.10 15.99
N GLY A 10 4.28 2.10 16.80
CA GLY A 10 4.68 0.71 16.61
C GLY A 10 4.09 0.09 15.35
N ASP A 11 2.77 0.21 15.16
CA ASP A 11 2.06 -0.29 13.98
C ASP A 11 2.60 0.33 12.67
N TYR A 12 3.00 1.61 12.70
CA TYR A 12 3.62 2.26 11.54
C TYR A 12 4.99 1.67 11.22
N GLU A 13 5.86 1.51 12.23
CA GLU A 13 7.19 0.92 12.02
C GLU A 13 7.12 -0.56 11.65
N ASP A 14 6.18 -1.32 12.21
CA ASP A 14 5.94 -2.72 11.83
C ASP A 14 5.50 -2.81 10.37
N ALA A 15 4.61 -1.93 9.91
CA ALA A 15 4.20 -1.88 8.51
C ALA A 15 5.36 -1.51 7.58
N ARG A 16 6.19 -0.54 7.96
CA ARG A 16 7.39 -0.16 7.20
C ARG A 16 8.41 -1.31 7.16
N CYS A 17 8.64 -1.96 8.29
CA CYS A 17 9.51 -3.13 8.39
C CYS A 17 9.01 -4.26 7.48
N LEU A 18 7.72 -4.60 7.56
CA LEU A 18 7.09 -5.63 6.73
C LEU A 18 7.21 -5.32 5.24
N GLY A 19 6.94 -4.08 4.82
CA GLY A 19 7.12 -3.65 3.43
C GLY A 19 8.55 -3.85 2.93
N GLY A 20 9.54 -3.52 3.78
CA GLY A 20 10.95 -3.75 3.46
C GLY A 20 11.31 -5.23 3.35
N LEU A 21 10.74 -6.08 4.20
CA LEU A 21 10.95 -7.54 4.12
C LEU A 21 10.35 -8.12 2.84
N ILE A 22 9.13 -7.71 2.47
CA ILE A 22 8.48 -8.11 1.20
C ILE A 22 9.38 -7.77 0.01
N ALA A 23 9.92 -6.54 -0.03
CA ALA A 23 10.82 -6.12 -1.10
C ALA A 23 12.12 -6.93 -1.16
N LYS A 24 12.74 -7.21 0.01
CA LYS A 24 13.99 -8.00 0.10
C LYS A 24 13.83 -9.42 -0.41
N GLU A 25 12.65 -10.02 -0.25
CA GLU A 25 12.32 -11.34 -0.79
C GLU A 25 11.97 -11.30 -2.30
N GLY A 26 12.04 -10.13 -2.93
CA GLY A 26 11.71 -9.94 -4.35
C GLY A 26 10.20 -9.98 -4.64
N TRP A 27 9.36 -9.81 -3.61
CA TRP A 27 7.91 -9.78 -3.76
C TRP A 27 7.43 -8.37 -4.08
N ILE A 28 6.23 -8.27 -4.67
CA ILE A 28 5.57 -7.01 -4.98
C ILE A 28 4.60 -6.68 -3.84
N LEU A 29 4.66 -5.45 -3.34
CA LEU A 29 3.71 -4.98 -2.34
C LEU A 29 2.47 -4.38 -3.03
N LEU A 30 1.28 -4.84 -2.62
CA LEU A 30 0.00 -4.27 -3.03
C LEU A 30 -0.75 -3.73 -1.81
N ASN A 31 -1.20 -2.47 -1.86
CA ASN A 31 -2.09 -1.90 -0.84
C ASN A 31 -3.12 -0.92 -1.43
N GLY A 32 -3.82 -0.15 -0.59
CA GLY A 32 -4.87 0.79 -1.01
C GLY A 32 -4.38 2.16 -1.52
N GLY A 33 -3.07 2.38 -1.54
CA GLY A 33 -2.40 3.51 -2.19
C GLY A 33 -2.47 4.86 -1.46
N ARG A 34 -3.20 5.00 -0.35
CA ARG A 34 -3.35 6.29 0.34
C ARG A 34 -2.01 6.78 0.92
N ALA A 35 -1.73 8.07 0.77
CA ALA A 35 -0.67 8.82 1.45
C ALA A 35 -0.98 9.04 2.95
N SER A 36 -1.30 7.98 3.68
CA SER A 36 -1.37 8.01 5.14
C SER A 36 -1.31 6.62 5.77
N GLY A 37 -0.83 6.59 7.01
CA GLY A 37 -0.90 5.44 7.91
C GLY A 37 -0.18 4.18 7.40
N ILE A 38 -0.77 3.01 7.63
CA ILE A 38 -0.17 1.70 7.29
C ILE A 38 0.12 1.55 5.79
N MET A 39 -0.73 2.13 4.93
CA MET A 39 -0.56 2.03 3.48
C MET A 39 0.70 2.78 3.03
N GLU A 40 0.88 4.00 3.52
CA GLU A 40 2.09 4.76 3.26
C GLU A 40 3.32 4.09 3.88
N ALA A 41 3.24 3.66 5.14
CA ALA A 41 4.35 3.03 5.85
C ALA A 41 4.87 1.78 5.12
N SER A 42 3.96 0.87 4.75
CA SER A 42 4.33 -0.35 4.02
C SER A 42 4.90 -0.05 2.65
N ALA A 43 4.30 0.87 1.88
CA ALA A 43 4.81 1.29 0.58
C ALA A 43 6.20 1.92 0.69
N ARG A 44 6.39 2.81 1.68
CA ARG A 44 7.68 3.41 2.01
C ARG A 44 8.74 2.36 2.28
N GLY A 45 8.43 1.40 3.15
CA GLY A 45 9.34 0.30 3.50
C GLY A 45 9.77 -0.51 2.28
N ALA A 46 8.82 -0.84 1.40
CA ALA A 46 9.12 -1.54 0.16
C ALA A 46 10.01 -0.70 -0.78
N LYS A 47 9.67 0.58 -0.99
CA LYS A 47 10.43 1.52 -1.83
C LYS A 47 11.85 1.77 -1.34
N GLU A 48 12.04 1.96 -0.03
CA GLU A 48 13.37 2.14 0.59
C GLU A 48 14.28 0.92 0.34
N ASN A 49 13.71 -0.25 0.04
CA ASN A 49 14.43 -1.48 -0.25
C ASN A 49 14.34 -1.89 -1.73
N GLY A 50 13.94 -0.97 -2.62
CA GLY A 50 13.92 -1.20 -4.07
C GLY A 50 12.78 -2.10 -4.58
N GLY A 51 11.77 -2.38 -3.76
CA GLY A 51 10.60 -3.17 -4.15
C GLY A 51 9.61 -2.38 -5.02
N LEU A 52 8.86 -3.10 -5.85
CA LEU A 52 7.75 -2.55 -6.63
C LEU A 52 6.49 -2.44 -5.77
N THR A 53 5.80 -1.31 -5.90
CA THR A 53 4.59 -1.00 -5.12
C THR A 53 3.38 -0.70 -6.00
N ILE A 54 2.24 -1.31 -5.67
CA ILE A 54 0.97 -1.15 -6.38
C ILE A 54 -0.09 -0.58 -5.43
N GLY A 55 -0.71 0.52 -5.82
CA GLY A 55 -1.76 1.18 -5.03
C GLY A 55 -3.13 1.08 -5.70
N ILE A 56 -4.05 0.30 -5.14
CA ILE A 56 -5.42 0.18 -5.64
C ILE A 56 -6.27 1.31 -5.05
N LEU A 57 -6.42 2.39 -5.81
CA LEU A 57 -7.04 3.63 -5.37
C LEU A 57 -8.57 3.57 -5.47
N PRO A 58 -9.31 4.10 -4.49
CA PRO A 58 -10.78 4.12 -4.51
C PRO A 58 -11.37 5.11 -5.52
N GLY A 59 -10.59 6.13 -5.93
CA GLY A 59 -11.02 7.19 -6.84
C GLY A 59 -10.38 7.09 -8.22
N THR A 60 -10.48 8.19 -8.96
CA THR A 60 -9.94 8.35 -10.33
C THR A 60 -8.83 9.40 -10.40
N ASN A 61 -8.37 9.91 -9.26
CA ASN A 61 -7.28 10.89 -9.19
C ASN A 61 -6.00 10.23 -8.67
N ALA A 62 -4.95 10.22 -9.50
CA ALA A 62 -3.65 9.64 -9.15
C ALA A 62 -2.90 10.47 -8.10
N GLU A 63 -3.18 11.78 -7.99
CA GLU A 63 -2.54 12.67 -7.01
C GLU A 63 -2.83 12.30 -5.54
N TRP A 64 -3.80 11.40 -5.31
CA TRP A 64 -4.10 10.89 -3.97
C TRP A 64 -3.23 9.70 -3.56
N ALA A 65 -2.43 9.18 -4.49
CA ALA A 65 -1.48 8.13 -4.19
C ALA A 65 -0.36 8.66 -3.30
N SER A 66 0.12 7.81 -2.40
CA SER A 66 1.41 8.04 -1.73
C SER A 66 2.51 8.18 -2.78
N GLU A 67 3.47 9.07 -2.54
CA GLU A 67 4.70 9.18 -3.35
C GLU A 67 5.50 7.86 -3.42
N TYR A 68 5.25 6.95 -2.46
CA TYR A 68 5.85 5.63 -2.41
C TYR A 68 5.11 4.58 -3.24
N ILE A 69 4.12 4.96 -4.05
CA ILE A 69 3.43 4.06 -4.99
C ILE A 69 4.00 4.24 -6.39
N ASP A 70 4.48 3.16 -7.00
CA ASP A 70 4.98 3.14 -8.37
C ASP A 70 3.83 3.08 -9.39
N ILE A 71 2.85 2.22 -9.12
CA ILE A 71 1.74 1.94 -10.03
C ILE A 71 0.42 2.27 -9.34
N PRO A 72 -0.13 3.48 -9.54
CA PRO A 72 -1.47 3.82 -9.09
C PRO A 72 -2.51 3.17 -10.02
N VAL A 73 -3.35 2.30 -9.47
CA VAL A 73 -4.49 1.69 -10.17
C VAL A 73 -5.76 2.45 -9.81
N LEU A 74 -6.25 3.25 -10.76
CA LEU A 74 -7.43 4.09 -10.59
C LEU A 74 -8.71 3.28 -10.82
N THR A 75 -9.45 2.98 -9.76
CA THR A 75 -10.62 2.07 -9.87
C THR A 75 -11.95 2.80 -10.01
N GLY A 76 -12.08 4.01 -9.43
CA GLY A 76 -13.39 4.67 -9.27
C GLY A 76 -14.41 3.85 -8.45
N ALA A 77 -13.99 2.78 -7.78
CA ALA A 77 -14.87 1.79 -7.17
C ALA A 77 -15.15 2.06 -5.68
N GLY A 78 -14.66 3.17 -5.12
CA GLY A 78 -14.89 3.54 -3.72
C GLY A 78 -14.42 2.45 -2.77
N LEU A 79 -15.30 1.94 -1.91
CA LEU A 79 -14.98 0.83 -1.00
C LEU A 79 -14.95 -0.54 -1.68
N ALA A 80 -15.59 -0.69 -2.85
CA ALA A 80 -15.65 -1.97 -3.56
C ALA A 80 -14.27 -2.43 -4.09
N ARG A 81 -13.30 -1.51 -4.22
CA ARG A 81 -11.90 -1.84 -4.55
C ARG A 81 -11.24 -2.81 -3.57
N ASN A 82 -11.79 -2.99 -2.36
CA ASN A 82 -11.25 -3.96 -1.40
C ASN A 82 -11.26 -5.40 -1.93
N TYR A 83 -12.24 -5.74 -2.76
CA TYR A 83 -12.29 -7.04 -3.43
C TYR A 83 -11.08 -7.23 -4.35
N ILE A 84 -10.70 -6.18 -5.08
CA ILE A 84 -9.51 -6.20 -5.96
C ILE A 84 -8.26 -6.45 -5.13
N ASN A 85 -8.10 -5.79 -3.98
CA ASN A 85 -6.94 -6.00 -3.10
C ASN A 85 -6.80 -7.47 -2.69
N VAL A 86 -7.89 -8.09 -2.23
CA VAL A 86 -7.84 -9.48 -1.73
C VAL A 86 -7.66 -10.47 -2.87
N LEU A 87 -8.42 -10.32 -3.97
CA LEU A 87 -8.39 -11.26 -5.09
C LEU A 87 -7.10 -11.20 -5.91
N THR A 88 -6.42 -10.06 -5.92
CA THR A 88 -5.15 -9.89 -6.66
C THR A 88 -3.94 -10.32 -5.84
N SER A 89 -4.08 -10.41 -4.51
CA SER A 89 -2.99 -10.78 -3.60
C SER A 89 -2.84 -12.29 -3.48
N LYS A 90 -1.58 -12.77 -3.49
CA LYS A 90 -1.26 -14.17 -3.17
C LYS A 90 -1.41 -14.48 -1.69
N VAL A 91 -1.14 -13.50 -0.82
CA VAL A 91 -1.27 -13.53 0.64
C VAL A 91 -1.76 -12.15 1.08
N VAL A 92 -2.65 -12.10 2.08
CA VAL A 92 -3.23 -10.86 2.65
C VAL A 92 -2.83 -10.70 4.10
#